data_AF-A0A7S2UIY6-F1
#
_entry.id   AF-A0A7S2UIY6-F1
#
_cell.length_a   1.000
_cell.length_b   1.000
_cell.length_c   1.000
_cell.angle_alpha   90.00
_cell.angle_beta   90.00
_cell.angle_gamma   90.00
#
_symmetry.space_group_name_H-M   'P 1'
#
loop_
_entity.id
_entity.type
_entity.pdbx_description
1 polymer ?
#
loop_
_entity_poly.entity_id
_entity_poly.type
_entity_poly.pdbx_seq_one_letter_code
_entity_poly.pdbx_strand_id
1 'polypeptide(L)'
;GLLFPDTTYRYVSGGAPDAIVTLNQDEFVDFYQRHYHASNAQLLVSGTSDDIQEALDQAAAYLDSFTARDDLRKATRIPYQAKRYTSTVTKSAPYAADEDGDDGYMATWFWLLNDKPWDQVTEMAWAVLDMLLLGTDTATL
;
A
#
# COMPACT_ATOMS: atom_id res chain seq x y z
N GLY A 1 -5.54 -12.28 2.00
CA GLY A 1 -5.39 -11.62 0.70
C GLY A 1 -5.96 -12.45 -0.44
N LEU A 2 -7.20 -12.19 -0.86
CA LEU A 2 -7.78 -12.81 -2.06
C LEU A 2 -7.18 -12.19 -3.33
N LEU A 3 -7.10 -10.85 -3.38
CA LEU A 3 -6.70 -10.13 -4.58
C LEU A 3 -5.19 -10.12 -4.82
N PHE A 4 -4.39 -10.04 -3.74
CA PHE A 4 -2.94 -9.94 -3.78
C PHE A 4 -2.24 -11.08 -3.01
N PRO A 5 -2.41 -12.36 -3.41
CA PRO A 5 -1.84 -13.49 -2.69
C PRO A 5 -0.31 -13.57 -2.76
N ASP A 6 0.33 -13.02 -3.79
CA ASP A 6 1.75 -13.24 -4.07
C ASP A 6 2.62 -12.05 -3.59
N THR A 7 2.00 -10.95 -3.14
CA THR A 7 2.72 -9.75 -2.67
C THR A 7 2.53 -9.53 -1.16
N THR A 8 3.21 -8.51 -0.61
CA THR A 8 3.11 -8.15 0.81
C THR A 8 1.68 -7.77 1.25
N TYR A 9 0.82 -7.36 0.30
CA TYR A 9 -0.56 -6.96 0.58
C TYR A 9 -1.46 -8.12 1.05
N ARG A 10 -0.98 -9.37 1.09
CA ARG A 10 -1.70 -10.47 1.75
C ARG A 10 -1.70 -10.37 3.28
N TYR A 11 -0.74 -9.66 3.86
CA TYR A 11 -0.53 -9.54 5.30
C TYR A 11 -1.27 -8.35 5.89
N VAL A 12 -1.57 -8.41 7.20
CA VAL A 12 -2.13 -7.29 7.97
C VAL A 12 -0.96 -6.45 8.48
N SER A 13 -0.61 -5.37 7.79
CA SER A 13 0.53 -4.52 8.16
C SER A 13 0.38 -3.86 9.52
N GLY A 14 -0.86 -3.61 9.97
CA GLY A 14 -1.16 -3.13 11.32
C GLY A 14 -0.95 -4.18 12.43
N GLY A 15 -0.67 -5.42 12.05
CA GLY A 15 -0.53 -6.56 12.95
C GLY A 15 -1.86 -7.27 13.21
N ALA A 16 -1.89 -8.57 12.94
CA ALA A 16 -2.98 -9.42 13.40
C ALA A 16 -2.77 -9.69 14.92
N PRO A 17 -3.80 -9.58 15.79
CA PRO A 17 -3.62 -9.68 17.23
C PRO A 17 -2.90 -10.96 17.69
N ASP A 18 -3.17 -12.08 17.03
CA ASP A 18 -2.55 -13.39 17.25
C ASP A 18 -1.09 -13.47 16.79
N ALA A 19 -0.70 -12.67 15.78
CA ALA A 19 0.66 -12.62 15.27
C ALA A 19 1.55 -11.58 16.00
N ILE A 20 0.96 -10.51 16.56
CA ILE A 20 1.74 -9.45 17.23
C ILE A 20 2.55 -10.02 18.40
N VAL A 21 1.95 -10.94 19.16
CA VAL A 21 2.59 -11.54 20.35
C VAL A 21 3.80 -12.44 20.02
N THR A 22 4.01 -12.77 18.73
CA THR A 22 5.16 -13.58 18.30
C THR A 22 6.34 -12.73 17.82
N LEU A 23 6.17 -11.42 17.64
CA LEU A 23 7.23 -10.53 17.19
C LEU A 23 8.31 -10.39 18.26
N ASN A 24 9.57 -10.62 17.90
CA ASN A 24 10.70 -10.41 18.80
C ASN A 24 11.50 -9.12 18.48
N GLN A 25 12.33 -8.71 19.44
CA GLN A 25 13.11 -7.48 19.35
C GLN A 25 14.09 -7.48 18.16
N ASP A 26 14.71 -8.62 17.85
CA ASP A 26 15.70 -8.71 16.78
C ASP A 26 15.04 -8.57 15.41
N GLU A 27 13.87 -9.20 15.21
CA GLU A 27 13.05 -9.02 14.01
C GLU A 27 12.61 -7.57 13.81
N PHE A 28 12.23 -6.90 14.90
CA PHE A 28 11.86 -5.48 14.88
C PHE A 28 13.05 -4.59 14.46
N VAL A 29 14.22 -4.80 15.07
CA VAL A 29 15.43 -4.02 14.76
C VAL A 29 15.91 -4.27 13.34
N ASP A 30 15.92 -5.53 12.89
CA ASP A 30 16.31 -5.89 11.52
C ASP A 30 15.36 -5.28 10.48
N PHE A 31 14.04 -5.28 10.74
CA PHE A 31 13.08 -4.59 9.89
C PHE A 31 13.40 -3.08 9.80
N TYR A 32 13.66 -2.43 10.94
CA TYR A 32 14.01 -1.01 10.98
C TYR A 32 15.28 -0.74 10.15
N GLN A 33 16.35 -1.50 10.37
CA GLN A 33 17.61 -1.32 9.65
C GLN A 33 17.46 -1.50 8.12
N ARG A 34 16.63 -2.45 7.70
CA ARG A 34 16.37 -2.70 6.27
C ARG A 34 15.52 -1.61 5.62
N HIS A 35 14.50 -1.10 6.32
CA HIS A 35 13.49 -0.23 5.72
C HIS A 35 13.71 1.28 5.97
N TYR A 36 14.36 1.67 7.07
CA TYR A 36 14.55 3.08 7.47
C TYR A 36 15.92 3.67 7.11
N HIS A 37 16.75 2.93 6.40
CA HIS A 37 18.00 3.48 5.87
C HIS A 37 17.72 4.61 4.85
N ALA A 38 18.53 5.67 4.88
CA ALA A 38 18.40 6.85 4.02
C ALA A 38 18.24 6.52 2.52
N SER A 39 18.98 5.53 2.01
CA SER A 39 18.90 5.10 0.60
C SER A 39 17.56 4.48 0.19
N ASN A 40 16.71 4.10 1.14
CA ASN A 40 15.36 3.60 0.89
C ASN A 40 14.28 4.68 1.11
N ALA A 41 14.65 5.84 1.66
CA ALA A 41 13.72 6.93 1.96
C ALA A 41 13.36 7.74 0.70
N GLN A 42 12.22 8.43 0.78
CA GLN A 42 11.84 9.49 -0.14
C GLN A 42 11.49 10.72 0.70
N LEU A 43 12.12 11.86 0.39
CA LEU A 43 11.86 13.13 1.04
C LEU A 43 10.93 13.95 0.14
N LEU A 44 9.84 14.45 0.72
CA LEU A 44 8.90 15.36 0.06
C LEU A 44 8.97 16.71 0.78
N VAL A 45 9.29 17.76 0.03
CA VAL A 45 9.39 19.13 0.54
C VAL A 45 8.49 20.03 -0.30
N SER A 46 7.75 20.92 0.34
CA SER A 46 6.84 21.86 -0.33
C SER A 46 6.80 23.17 0.46
N GLY A 47 6.94 24.29 -0.23
CA GLY A 47 7.03 25.61 0.38
C GLY A 47 7.50 26.65 -0.64
N THR A 48 7.90 27.81 -0.13
CA THR A 48 8.63 28.81 -0.93
C THR A 48 10.01 28.27 -1.32
N SER A 49 10.68 28.96 -2.25
CA SER A 49 12.05 28.59 -2.63
C SER A 49 13.01 28.59 -1.43
N ASP A 50 12.82 29.52 -0.49
CA ASP A 50 13.66 29.64 0.70
C ASP A 50 13.41 28.47 1.66
N ASP A 51 12.14 28.09 1.89
CA ASP A 51 11.78 26.91 2.70
C ASP A 51 12.37 25.63 2.11
N ILE A 52 12.30 25.49 0.79
CA ILE A 52 12.84 24.32 0.08
C ILE A 52 14.36 24.26 0.24
N GLN A 53 15.05 25.38 0.09
CA GLN A 53 16.50 25.42 0.23
C GLN A 53 16.92 25.07 1.66
N GLU A 54 16.27 25.65 2.67
CA GLU A 54 16.56 25.33 4.08
C GLU A 54 16.34 23.84 4.38
N ALA A 55 15.23 23.26 3.92
CA ALA A 55 14.94 21.85 4.10
C ALA A 55 15.96 20.94 3.39
N LEU A 56 16.44 21.32 2.21
CA LEU A 56 17.47 20.58 1.48
C LEU A 56 18.82 20.65 2.19
N ASP A 57 19.19 21.79 2.76
CA ASP A 57 20.44 21.94 3.52
C ASP A 57 20.42 21.09 4.79
N GLN A 58 19.29 21.08 5.51
CA GLN A 58 19.09 20.22 6.68
C GLN A 58 19.12 18.73 6.30
N ALA A 59 18.44 18.36 5.22
CA ALA A 59 18.45 16.99 4.71
C ALA A 59 19.86 16.55 4.32
N ALA A 60 20.62 17.40 3.62
CA ALA A 60 21.99 17.11 3.23
C ALA A 60 22.87 16.84 4.46
N ALA A 61 22.79 17.68 5.49
CA ALA A 61 23.53 17.50 6.73
C ALA A 61 23.19 16.19 7.46
N TYR A 62 21.92 15.79 7.46
CA TYR A 62 21.48 14.52 8.04
C TYR A 62 21.97 13.32 7.22
N LEU A 63 21.81 13.38 5.90
CA LEU A 63 22.13 12.31 4.96
C LEU A 63 23.64 12.03 4.84
N ASP A 64 24.50 13.02 5.14
CA ASP A 64 25.96 12.87 5.14
C ASP A 64 26.46 11.79 6.11
N SER A 65 25.67 11.46 7.14
CA SER A 65 25.99 10.38 8.09
C SER A 65 25.76 8.96 7.53
N PHE A 66 25.20 8.82 6.33
CA PHE A 66 24.85 7.53 5.73
C PHE A 66 25.73 7.18 4.53
N THR A 67 26.07 5.90 4.40
CA THR A 67 26.70 5.36 3.19
C THR A 67 25.63 4.90 2.21
N ALA A 68 25.72 5.28 0.94
CA ALA A 68 24.73 4.90 -0.08
C ALA A 68 24.62 3.38 -0.25
N ARG A 69 23.38 2.89 -0.36
CA ARG A 69 23.03 1.47 -0.53
C ARG A 69 21.94 1.25 -1.59
N ASP A 70 22.37 0.89 -2.80
CA ASP A 70 21.46 0.65 -3.94
C ASP A 70 20.67 -0.65 -3.83
N ASP A 71 21.13 -1.58 -3.01
CA ASP A 71 20.53 -2.90 -2.82
C ASP A 71 19.23 -2.83 -2.03
N LEU A 72 19.14 -1.92 -1.05
CA LEU A 72 17.98 -1.80 -0.18
C LEU A 72 16.71 -1.46 -0.95
N ARG A 73 16.74 -0.44 -1.82
CA ARG A 73 15.57 -0.03 -2.61
C ARG A 73 15.09 -1.13 -3.58
N LYS A 74 16.02 -1.96 -4.08
CA LYS A 74 15.67 -3.12 -4.92
C LYS A 74 15.03 -4.23 -4.07
N ALA A 75 15.57 -4.49 -2.89
CA ALA A 75 15.08 -5.52 -1.98
C ALA A 75 13.69 -5.19 -1.38
N THR A 76 13.36 -3.91 -1.21
CA THR A 76 12.09 -3.45 -0.64
C THR A 76 11.02 -3.14 -1.69
N ARG A 77 11.32 -3.28 -2.98
CA ARG A 77 10.37 -3.01 -4.06
C ARG A 77 9.22 -4.01 -4.03
N ILE A 78 7.99 -3.49 -3.99
CA ILE A 78 6.79 -4.31 -4.08
C ILE A 78 6.55 -4.65 -5.56
N PRO A 79 6.50 -5.94 -5.95
CA PRO A 79 6.17 -6.33 -7.31
C PRO A 79 4.67 -6.20 -7.57
N TYR A 80 4.30 -6.12 -8.85
CA TYR A 80 2.91 -6.26 -9.25
C TYR A 80 2.42 -7.69 -9.02
N GLN A 81 1.16 -7.83 -8.63
CA GLN A 81 0.49 -9.12 -8.57
C GLN A 81 0.13 -9.57 -9.98
N ALA A 82 0.51 -10.79 -10.34
CA ALA A 82 0.11 -11.38 -11.62
C ALA A 82 -1.40 -11.69 -11.64
N LYS A 83 -2.05 -11.42 -12.78
CA LYS A 83 -3.43 -11.85 -13.03
C LYS A 83 -3.50 -13.36 -13.21
N ARG A 84 -3.82 -14.06 -12.12
CA ARG A 84 -3.85 -15.53 -12.06
C ARG A 84 -5.24 -16.14 -12.03
N TYR A 85 -6.28 -15.34 -11.77
CA TYR A 85 -7.65 -15.83 -11.71
C TYR A 85 -8.28 -15.82 -13.11
N THR A 86 -8.67 -17.01 -13.58
CA THR A 86 -9.38 -17.20 -14.86
C THR A 86 -10.89 -17.29 -14.68
N SER A 87 -11.36 -17.34 -13.43
CA SER A 87 -12.76 -17.35 -13.03
C SER A 87 -12.93 -16.61 -11.71
N THR A 88 -14.16 -16.19 -11.40
CA THR A 88 -14.48 -15.54 -10.13
C THR A 88 -14.16 -16.46 -8.95
N VAL A 89 -13.60 -15.88 -7.89
CA VAL A 89 -13.38 -16.56 -6.61
C VAL A 89 -14.25 -15.88 -5.56
N THR A 90 -15.11 -16.66 -4.90
CA THR A 90 -16.02 -16.16 -3.87
C THR A 90 -15.51 -16.59 -2.48
N LYS A 91 -15.56 -15.67 -1.52
CA LYS A 91 -15.37 -15.96 -0.10
C LYS A 91 -16.45 -15.28 0.72
N SER A 92 -16.84 -15.95 1.80
CA SER A 92 -17.70 -15.41 2.85
C SER A 92 -17.00 -15.61 4.19
N ALA A 93 -17.16 -14.63 5.08
CA ALA A 93 -16.68 -14.68 6.45
C ALA A 93 -17.70 -13.97 7.35
N PRO A 94 -17.96 -14.49 8.56
CA PRO A 94 -18.78 -13.78 9.53
C PRO A 94 -18.03 -12.55 10.07
N TYR A 95 -18.78 -11.58 10.55
CA TYR A 95 -18.27 -10.45 11.33
C TYR A 95 -19.14 -10.25 12.57
N ALA A 96 -18.60 -9.56 13.58
CA ALA A 96 -19.35 -9.29 14.79
C ALA A 96 -20.53 -8.34 14.50
N ALA A 97 -21.72 -8.72 14.92
CA ALA A 97 -22.94 -7.90 14.87
C ALA A 97 -23.54 -7.83 16.28
N ASP A 98 -24.28 -6.76 16.58
CA ASP A 98 -25.00 -6.62 17.85
C ASP A 98 -26.14 -7.65 17.95
N GLU A 99 -26.38 -8.16 19.16
CA GLU A 99 -27.37 -9.22 19.43
C GLU A 99 -28.83 -8.81 19.11
N ASP A 100 -29.12 -7.50 19.08
CA ASP A 100 -30.47 -6.94 18.86
C ASP A 100 -30.68 -6.36 17.43
N GLY A 101 -29.67 -6.46 16.56
CA GLY A 101 -29.72 -5.94 15.18
C GLY A 101 -30.22 -6.96 14.15
N ASP A 102 -30.78 -6.48 13.04
CA ASP A 102 -31.02 -7.32 11.86
C ASP A 102 -29.68 -7.84 11.32
N ASP A 103 -29.61 -9.12 10.94
CA ASP A 103 -28.39 -9.76 10.44
C ASP A 103 -27.95 -9.06 9.14
N GLY A 104 -27.06 -8.07 9.27
CA GLY A 104 -26.54 -7.32 8.14
C GLY A 104 -25.71 -8.22 7.22
N TYR A 105 -25.92 -8.08 5.92
CA TYR A 105 -25.08 -8.71 4.91
C TYR A 105 -24.34 -7.63 4.13
N MET A 106 -23.04 -7.83 3.94
CA MET A 106 -22.23 -7.01 3.05
C MET A 106 -21.67 -7.89 1.94
N ALA A 107 -21.86 -7.44 0.70
CA ALA A 107 -21.27 -8.06 -0.47
C ALA A 107 -20.36 -7.03 -1.16
N THR A 108 -19.16 -7.47 -1.52
CA THR A 108 -18.16 -6.64 -2.19
C THR A 108 -17.54 -7.41 -3.35
N TRP A 109 -17.36 -6.73 -4.47
CA TRP A 109 -16.65 -7.26 -5.63
C TRP A 109 -15.34 -6.53 -5.84
N PHE A 110 -14.30 -7.26 -6.20
CA PHE A 110 -12.97 -6.71 -6.43
C PHE A 110 -12.41 -7.24 -7.74
N TRP A 111 -11.71 -6.38 -8.47
CA TRP A 111 -10.97 -6.74 -9.68
C TRP A 111 -9.51 -6.30 -9.58
N LEU A 112 -8.61 -7.15 -10.08
CA LEU A 112 -7.22 -6.76 -10.30
C LEU A 112 -7.13 -6.14 -11.69
N LEU A 113 -7.13 -4.81 -11.75
CA LEU A 113 -7.21 -4.08 -13.02
C LEU A 113 -5.89 -4.12 -13.79
N ASN A 114 -4.75 -4.15 -13.10
CA ASN A 114 -3.41 -4.17 -13.70
C ASN A 114 -2.43 -5.10 -12.97
N ASP A 115 -1.54 -5.71 -13.75
CA ASP A 115 -0.39 -6.53 -13.31
C ASP A 115 0.94 -5.96 -13.80
N LYS A 116 0.90 -4.74 -14.34
CA LYS A 116 2.02 -3.94 -14.78
C LYS A 116 1.63 -2.45 -14.69
N PRO A 117 2.62 -1.53 -14.67
CA PRO A 117 2.33 -0.09 -14.70
C PRO A 117 1.47 0.28 -15.90
N TRP A 118 0.51 1.16 -15.67
CA TRP A 118 -0.21 1.83 -16.75
C TRP A 118 0.58 3.04 -17.24
N ASP A 119 0.29 3.47 -18.46
CA ASP A 119 0.68 4.79 -18.91
C ASP A 119 -0.27 5.85 -18.33
N GLN A 120 0.17 7.10 -18.33
CA GLN A 120 -0.56 8.21 -17.73
C GLN A 120 -1.96 8.44 -18.35
N VAL A 121 -2.14 8.16 -19.65
CA VAL A 121 -3.43 8.32 -20.32
C VAL A 121 -4.40 7.24 -19.83
N THR A 122 -3.92 6.00 -19.72
CA THR A 122 -4.70 4.90 -19.16
C THR A 122 -5.08 5.16 -17.70
N GLU A 123 -4.16 5.65 -16.85
CA GLU A 123 -4.47 6.03 -15.46
C GLU A 123 -5.56 7.10 -15.38
N MET A 124 -5.46 8.16 -16.18
CA MET A 124 -6.46 9.22 -16.23
C MET A 124 -7.82 8.70 -16.73
N ALA A 125 -7.82 7.84 -17.75
CA ALA A 125 -9.04 7.25 -18.28
C ALA A 125 -9.79 6.42 -17.22
N TRP A 126 -9.06 5.69 -16.37
CA TRP A 126 -9.66 4.97 -15.24
C TRP A 126 -10.21 5.89 -14.17
N ALA A 127 -9.55 7.02 -13.87
CA ALA A 127 -10.08 8.00 -12.93
C ALA A 127 -11.40 8.62 -13.42
N VAL A 128 -11.49 8.92 -14.73
CA VAL A 128 -12.74 9.39 -15.34
C VAL A 128 -13.80 8.30 -15.30
N LEU A 129 -13.44 7.05 -15.60
CA LEU A 129 -14.37 5.92 -15.56
C LEU A 129 -14.91 5.67 -14.16
N ASP A 130 -14.07 5.73 -13.13
CA ASP A 130 -14.48 5.63 -11.72
C ASP A 130 -15.52 6.71 -11.37
N MET A 131 -15.28 7.97 -11.75
CA MET A 131 -16.23 9.06 -11.54
C MET A 131 -17.57 8.83 -12.26
N LEU A 132 -17.55 8.27 -13.47
CA LEU A 132 -18.77 7.97 -14.24
C LEU A 132 -19.55 6.78 -13.68
N LEU A 133 -18.86 5.80 -13.10
CA LEU A 133 -19.46 4.59 -12.60
C LEU A 133 -19.96 4.72 -11.16
N LEU A 134 -19.20 5.40 -10.29
CA LEU A 134 -19.39 5.39 -8.83
C LEU A 134 -19.38 6.80 -8.19
N GLY A 135 -19.15 7.86 -8.98
CA GLY A 135 -18.85 9.19 -8.44
C GLY A 135 -20.04 9.95 -7.87
N THR A 136 -21.28 9.53 -8.14
CA THR A 136 -22.51 10.16 -7.64
C THR A 136 -23.62 9.14 -7.39
N ASP A 137 -24.67 9.53 -6.65
CA ASP A 137 -25.86 8.70 -6.43
C ASP A 137 -26.68 8.42 -7.70
N THR A 138 -26.34 9.10 -8.81
CA THR A 138 -26.92 8.88 -10.14
C THR A 138 -25.96 8.15 -11.07
N ALA A 139 -24.78 7.77 -10.58
CA ALA A 139 -23.82 6.99 -11.34
C ALA A 139 -24.38 5.58 -11.58
N THR A 140 -23.77 4.87 -12.52
CA THR A 140 -24.38 3.64 -13.07
C THR A 140 -24.23 2.40 -12.20
N LEU A 141 -23.34 2.43 -11.21
CA LEU A 141 -23.14 1.42 -10.19
C LEU A 141 -23.36 2.04 -8.80
#